data_AF-A0A231PGV1-F1
#
_entry.id   AF-A0A231PGV1-F1
#
_cell.length_a   1.000
_cell.length_b   1.000
_cell.length_c   1.000
_cell.angle_alpha   90.00
_cell.angle_beta   90.00
_cell.angle_gamma   90.00
#
_symmetry.space_group_name_H-M   'P 1'
#
loop_
_entity.id
_entity.type
_entity.pdbx_description
1 polymer ?
#
loop_
_entity_poly.entity_id
_entity_poly.type
_entity_poly.pdbx_seq_one_letter_code
_entity_poly.pdbx_strand_id
1 'polypeptide(L)'
;MSAKTVLPAVAMTAVSMVLTLAVVVMWLGTAVPWPVAVVVGLGIDGGWLATLAYERRLAAQGDHDRTVTAVGWSFGAVATGVLVAHALTAEDSAGAWLAVAWLPIAAKALWLIHSMWERTALTPNALDAIRGIQQEARDEAAVARARLRAEAATEETRLTAVTAAGARVAHVQAKTAQTLSSAWSTLEAARKGEETGRALTSVTSPVTPGVTARWELPVWGPSEPTGAPALEASPALTDDVLDVLVDGIRHSQTPPLSYREMAARFRTAGHSASEVRLRAAWKRVVA
;
A
#
# COMPACT_ATOMS: atom_id res chain seq x y z
N MET A 1 -8.23 -21.84 -23.65
CA MET A 1 -8.04 -23.31 -23.66
C MET A 1 -6.90 -23.63 -24.61
N SER A 2 -5.83 -24.28 -24.16
CA SER A 2 -4.79 -24.74 -25.08
C SER A 2 -5.25 -26.08 -25.68
N ALA A 3 -5.60 -26.09 -26.97
CA ALA A 3 -6.01 -27.32 -27.67
C ALA A 3 -4.97 -28.45 -27.53
N LYS A 4 -3.70 -28.10 -27.27
CA LYS A 4 -2.57 -29.03 -27.15
C LYS A 4 -2.66 -29.94 -25.91
N THR A 5 -3.27 -29.51 -24.81
CA THR A 5 -3.28 -30.30 -23.57
C THR A 5 -4.50 -31.21 -23.43
N VAL A 6 -5.56 -30.99 -24.21
CA VAL A 6 -6.79 -31.81 -24.22
C VAL A 6 -6.70 -32.96 -25.23
N LEU A 7 -5.92 -32.79 -26.31
CA LEU A 7 -5.83 -33.72 -27.43
C LEU A 7 -5.55 -35.18 -27.02
N PRO A 8 -4.61 -35.48 -26.10
CA PRO A 8 -4.33 -36.86 -25.71
C PRO A 8 -5.51 -37.51 -24.98
N ALA A 9 -6.20 -36.78 -24.10
CA ALA A 9 -7.37 -37.28 -23.37
C ALA A 9 -8.52 -37.60 -24.32
N VAL A 10 -8.79 -36.72 -25.29
CA VAL A 10 -9.82 -36.93 -26.30
C VAL A 10 -9.50 -38.11 -27.21
N ALA A 11 -8.26 -38.20 -27.71
CA ALA A 11 -7.83 -39.31 -28.55
C ALA A 11 -7.97 -40.66 -27.83
N MET A 12 -7.52 -40.73 -26.57
CA MET A 12 -7.59 -41.96 -25.77
C MET A 12 -9.04 -42.35 -25.45
N THR A 13 -9.90 -41.37 -25.17
CA THR A 13 -11.36 -41.56 -24.98
C THR A 13 -11.99 -42.15 -26.24
N ALA A 14 -11.71 -41.56 -27.41
CA ALA A 14 -12.28 -42.02 -28.68
C ALA A 14 -11.83 -43.44 -29.04
N VAL A 15 -10.54 -43.75 -28.90
CA VAL A 15 -10.00 -45.10 -29.13
C VAL A 15 -10.63 -46.11 -28.16
N SER A 16 -10.74 -45.75 -26.88
CA SER A 16 -11.39 -46.58 -25.86
C SER A 16 -12.84 -46.90 -26.23
N MET A 17 -13.63 -45.91 -26.63
CA MET A 17 -15.04 -46.12 -26.99
C MET A 17 -15.18 -47.06 -28.19
N VAL A 18 -14.42 -46.80 -29.27
CA VAL A 18 -14.45 -47.66 -30.47
C VAL A 18 -14.12 -49.11 -30.12
N LEU A 19 -13.11 -49.31 -29.28
CA LEU A 19 -12.72 -50.65 -28.84
C LEU A 19 -13.80 -51.33 -27.99
N THR A 20 -14.36 -50.60 -27.03
CA THR A 20 -15.40 -51.12 -26.13
C THR A 20 -16.64 -51.52 -26.93
N LEU A 21 -17.08 -50.67 -27.86
CA LEU A 21 -18.17 -50.96 -28.78
C LEU A 21 -17.87 -52.18 -29.66
N ALA A 22 -16.69 -52.25 -30.27
CA ALA A 22 -16.30 -53.36 -31.14
C ALA A 22 -16.33 -54.70 -30.38
N VAL A 23 -15.77 -54.73 -29.17
CA VAL A 23 -15.77 -55.93 -28.31
C VAL A 23 -17.18 -56.31 -27.87
N VAL A 24 -18.00 -55.35 -27.45
CA VAL A 24 -19.40 -55.64 -27.07
C VAL A 24 -20.17 -56.20 -28.26
N VAL A 25 -20.05 -55.61 -29.46
CA VAL A 25 -20.76 -56.12 -30.66
C VAL A 25 -20.27 -57.50 -31.05
N MET A 26 -18.96 -57.74 -31.06
CA MET A 26 -18.38 -59.02 -31.43
C MET A 26 -18.73 -60.14 -30.44
N TRP A 27 -18.73 -59.83 -29.15
CA TRP A 27 -18.99 -60.82 -28.10
C TRP A 27 -20.49 -61.00 -27.84
N LEU A 28 -21.20 -59.92 -27.52
CA LEU A 28 -22.63 -59.94 -27.19
C LEU A 28 -23.50 -60.24 -28.42
N GLY A 29 -23.06 -59.86 -29.62
CA GLY A 29 -23.76 -60.17 -30.87
C GLY A 29 -23.85 -61.67 -31.21
N THR A 30 -23.08 -62.52 -30.52
CA THR A 30 -23.24 -63.98 -30.61
C THR A 30 -24.42 -64.51 -29.78
N ALA A 31 -24.82 -63.78 -28.74
CA ALA A 31 -25.85 -64.18 -27.79
C ALA A 31 -27.19 -63.45 -28.01
N VAL A 32 -27.17 -62.22 -28.53
CA VAL A 32 -28.36 -61.40 -28.80
C VAL A 32 -28.28 -60.77 -30.20
N PRO A 33 -29.40 -60.31 -30.79
CA PRO A 33 -29.39 -59.63 -32.08
C PRO A 33 -28.42 -58.45 -32.09
N TRP A 34 -27.62 -58.35 -33.16
CA TRP A 34 -26.57 -57.33 -33.28
C TRP A 34 -27.02 -55.87 -33.01
N PRO A 35 -28.26 -55.41 -33.34
CA PRO A 35 -28.67 -54.05 -33.01
C PRO A 35 -28.77 -53.82 -31.49
N VAL A 36 -29.13 -54.85 -30.73
CA VAL A 36 -29.21 -54.78 -29.26
C VAL A 36 -27.81 -54.62 -28.68
N ALA A 37 -26.83 -55.38 -29.18
CA ALA A 37 -25.44 -55.27 -28.76
C ALA A 37 -24.84 -53.88 -29.05
N VAL A 38 -25.16 -53.29 -30.20
CA VAL A 38 -24.77 -51.91 -30.54
C VAL A 38 -25.36 -50.90 -29.54
N VAL A 39 -26.64 -51.02 -29.21
CA VAL A 39 -27.29 -50.13 -28.22
C VAL A 39 -26.64 -50.25 -26.84
N VAL A 40 -26.29 -51.47 -26.41
CA VAL A 40 -25.61 -51.70 -25.13
C VAL A 40 -24.22 -51.04 -25.13
N GLY A 41 -23.42 -51.24 -26.18
CA GLY A 41 -22.10 -50.62 -26.28
C GLY A 41 -22.17 -49.09 -26.29
N LEU A 42 -23.05 -48.53 -27.13
CA LEU A 42 -23.30 -47.08 -27.16
C LEU A 42 -23.87 -46.54 -25.84
N GLY A 43 -24.63 -47.33 -25.10
CA GLY A 43 -25.16 -46.97 -23.78
C GLY A 43 -24.07 -46.84 -22.73
N ILE A 44 -23.11 -47.77 -22.70
CA ILE A 44 -21.94 -47.73 -21.81
C ILE A 44 -21.11 -46.47 -22.10
N ASP A 45 -20.76 -46.27 -23.36
CA ASP A 45 -19.93 -45.14 -23.78
C ASP A 45 -20.67 -43.80 -23.66
N GLY A 46 -21.96 -43.76 -23.97
CA GLY A 46 -22.82 -42.59 -23.84
C GLY A 46 -23.02 -42.17 -22.39
N GLY A 47 -23.23 -43.12 -21.49
CA GLY A 47 -23.28 -42.88 -20.04
C GLY A 47 -21.96 -42.30 -19.53
N TRP A 48 -20.83 -42.87 -19.97
CA TRP A 48 -19.51 -42.37 -19.62
C TRP A 48 -19.28 -40.94 -20.12
N LEU A 49 -19.58 -40.64 -21.40
CA LEU A 49 -19.46 -39.28 -21.95
C LEU A 49 -20.38 -38.27 -21.26
N ALA A 50 -21.60 -38.66 -20.90
CA ALA A 50 -22.52 -37.79 -20.18
C ALA A 50 -21.95 -37.40 -18.80
N THR A 51 -21.36 -38.37 -18.08
CA THR A 51 -20.72 -38.09 -16.78
C THR A 51 -19.49 -37.19 -16.95
N LEU A 52 -18.64 -37.42 -17.95
CA LEU A 52 -17.49 -36.56 -18.25
C LEU A 52 -17.91 -35.13 -18.62
N ALA A 53 -18.95 -34.98 -19.45
CA ALA A 53 -19.48 -33.67 -19.81
C ALA A 53 -20.03 -32.93 -18.60
N TYR A 54 -20.74 -33.64 -17.71
CA TYR A 54 -21.28 -33.07 -16.48
C TYR A 54 -20.17 -32.65 -15.50
N GLU A 55 -19.16 -33.49 -15.30
CA GLU A 55 -17.98 -33.16 -14.49
C GLU A 55 -17.24 -31.93 -15.03
N ARG A 56 -17.04 -31.81 -16.35
CA ARG A 56 -16.40 -30.62 -16.94
C ARG A 56 -17.24 -29.37 -16.76
N ARG A 57 -18.56 -29.47 -16.84
CA ARG A 57 -19.46 -28.35 -16.58
C ARG A 57 -19.37 -27.87 -15.13
N LEU A 58 -19.41 -28.79 -14.17
CA LEU A 58 -19.23 -28.50 -12.74
C LEU A 58 -17.87 -27.85 -12.47
N ALA A 59 -16.80 -28.43 -13.02
CA ALA A 59 -15.45 -27.90 -12.87
C ALA A 59 -15.31 -26.47 -13.42
N ALA A 60 -15.98 -26.15 -14.54
CA ALA A 60 -16.02 -24.79 -15.09
C ALA A 60 -16.76 -23.79 -14.18
N GLN A 61 -17.65 -24.27 -13.32
CA GLN A 61 -18.37 -23.48 -12.31
C GLN A 61 -17.64 -23.43 -10.95
N GLY A 62 -16.50 -24.12 -10.82
CA GLY A 62 -15.76 -24.22 -9.56
C GLY A 62 -16.35 -25.23 -8.56
N ASP A 63 -17.33 -26.03 -8.97
CA ASP A 63 -18.01 -27.02 -8.13
C ASP A 63 -17.61 -28.46 -8.51
N HIS A 64 -17.78 -29.41 -7.60
CA HIS A 64 -17.45 -30.83 -7.80
C HIS A 64 -18.44 -31.74 -7.07
N ASP A 65 -18.98 -32.73 -7.78
CA ASP A 65 -19.82 -33.77 -7.19
C ASP A 65 -19.06 -35.11 -7.15
N ARG A 66 -18.86 -35.62 -5.92
CA ARG A 66 -18.21 -36.93 -5.68
C ARG A 66 -19.04 -38.08 -6.25
N THR A 67 -20.36 -37.95 -6.26
CA THR A 67 -21.29 -38.96 -6.77
C THR A 67 -21.11 -39.13 -8.26
N VAL A 68 -21.16 -38.02 -9.02
CA VAL A 68 -20.92 -38.04 -10.47
C VAL A 68 -19.54 -38.59 -10.79
N THR A 69 -18.53 -38.18 -10.02
CA THR A 69 -17.16 -38.67 -10.18
C THR A 69 -17.09 -40.20 -10.00
N ALA A 70 -17.70 -40.72 -8.94
CA ALA A 70 -17.79 -42.16 -8.71
C ALA A 70 -18.52 -42.89 -9.84
N VAL A 71 -19.61 -42.31 -10.36
CA VAL A 71 -20.33 -42.87 -11.51
C VAL A 71 -19.44 -42.90 -12.76
N GLY A 72 -18.72 -41.82 -13.07
CA GLY A 72 -17.79 -41.80 -14.20
C GLY A 72 -16.66 -42.83 -14.09
N TRP A 73 -16.14 -43.07 -12.87
CA TRP A 73 -15.18 -44.16 -12.62
C TRP A 73 -15.80 -45.55 -12.75
N SER A 74 -17.06 -45.72 -12.34
CA SER A 74 -17.77 -46.99 -12.46
C SER A 74 -17.96 -47.41 -13.92
N PHE A 75 -18.32 -46.49 -14.82
CA PHE A 75 -18.38 -46.76 -16.25
C PHE A 75 -17.02 -47.16 -16.84
N GLY A 76 -15.94 -46.45 -16.47
CA GLY A 76 -14.59 -46.82 -16.87
C GLY A 76 -14.19 -48.22 -16.38
N ALA A 77 -14.54 -48.58 -15.14
CA ALA A 77 -14.30 -49.90 -14.58
C ALA A 77 -15.12 -50.99 -15.28
N VAL A 78 -16.38 -50.73 -15.62
CA VAL A 78 -17.24 -51.66 -16.37
C VAL A 78 -16.69 -51.88 -17.79
N ALA A 79 -16.32 -50.81 -18.51
CA ALA A 79 -15.73 -50.91 -19.84
C ALA A 79 -14.42 -51.72 -19.82
N THR A 80 -13.54 -51.44 -18.86
CA THR A 80 -12.32 -52.24 -18.65
C THR A 80 -12.65 -53.70 -18.31
N GLY A 81 -13.64 -53.94 -17.46
CA GLY A 81 -14.09 -55.30 -17.11
C GLY A 81 -14.55 -56.10 -18.33
N VAL A 82 -15.30 -55.47 -19.25
CA VAL A 82 -15.73 -56.08 -20.52
C VAL A 82 -14.51 -56.44 -21.39
N LEU A 83 -13.54 -55.53 -21.51
CA LEU A 83 -12.32 -55.78 -22.30
C LEU A 83 -11.46 -56.89 -21.68
N VAL A 84 -11.32 -56.92 -20.35
CA VAL A 84 -10.61 -58.00 -19.64
C VAL A 84 -11.32 -59.33 -19.83
N ALA A 85 -12.64 -59.37 -19.68
CA ALA A 85 -13.43 -60.58 -19.89
C ALA A 85 -13.24 -61.11 -21.32
N HIS A 86 -13.31 -60.22 -22.32
CA HIS A 86 -13.04 -60.59 -23.70
C HIS A 86 -11.63 -61.16 -23.88
N ALA A 87 -10.61 -60.49 -23.33
CA ALA A 87 -9.22 -60.92 -23.40
C ALA A 87 -8.99 -62.34 -22.85
N LEU A 88 -9.72 -62.71 -21.79
CA LEU A 88 -9.63 -64.03 -21.16
C LEU A 88 -10.39 -65.13 -21.93
N THR A 89 -11.40 -64.75 -22.72
CA THR A 89 -12.22 -65.68 -23.51
C THR A 89 -11.78 -65.79 -24.97
N ALA A 90 -10.91 -64.90 -25.44
CA ALA A 90 -10.38 -64.93 -26.80
C ALA A 90 -9.36 -66.07 -26.94
N GLU A 91 -9.55 -66.93 -27.94
CA GLU A 91 -8.67 -68.08 -28.19
C GLU A 91 -7.27 -67.67 -28.66
N ASP A 92 -7.16 -66.50 -29.31
CA ASP A 92 -5.90 -65.91 -29.78
C ASP A 92 -5.63 -64.55 -29.13
N SER A 93 -4.35 -64.24 -28.91
CA SER A 93 -3.86 -62.89 -28.55
C SER A 93 -4.30 -62.30 -27.20
N ALA A 94 -4.60 -63.13 -26.19
CA ALA A 94 -4.99 -62.69 -24.84
C ALA A 94 -4.06 -61.61 -24.24
N GLY A 95 -2.74 -61.74 -24.43
CA GLY A 95 -1.77 -60.75 -23.94
C GLY A 95 -1.91 -59.36 -24.59
N ALA A 96 -2.23 -59.30 -25.88
CA ALA A 96 -2.46 -58.03 -26.58
C ALA A 96 -3.75 -57.35 -26.09
N TRP A 97 -4.82 -58.12 -25.92
CA TRP A 97 -6.08 -57.60 -25.40
C TRP A 97 -5.99 -57.14 -23.95
N LEU A 98 -5.26 -57.86 -23.09
CA LEU A 98 -5.01 -57.42 -21.72
C LEU A 98 -4.23 -56.11 -21.65
N ALA A 99 -3.30 -55.86 -22.59
CA ALA A 99 -2.58 -54.58 -22.63
C ALA A 99 -3.52 -53.40 -22.93
N VAL A 100 -4.50 -53.60 -23.82
CA VAL A 100 -5.41 -52.54 -24.27
C VAL A 100 -6.64 -52.40 -23.35
N ALA A 101 -6.98 -53.42 -22.55
CA ALA A 101 -8.14 -53.40 -21.65
C ALA A 101 -8.14 -52.26 -20.62
N TRP A 102 -6.97 -51.70 -20.33
CA TRP A 102 -6.79 -50.59 -19.38
C TRP A 102 -7.03 -49.20 -19.99
N LEU A 103 -7.26 -49.10 -21.31
CA LEU A 103 -7.49 -47.82 -21.98
C LEU A 103 -8.64 -46.97 -21.37
N PRO A 104 -9.81 -47.53 -20.99
CA PRO A 104 -10.90 -46.74 -20.39
C PRO A 104 -10.48 -46.04 -19.10
N ILE A 105 -9.80 -46.77 -18.21
CA ILE A 105 -9.28 -46.24 -16.94
C ILE A 105 -8.21 -45.18 -17.20
N ALA A 106 -7.28 -45.44 -18.12
CA ALA A 106 -6.22 -44.51 -18.45
C ALA A 106 -6.75 -43.22 -19.09
N ALA A 107 -7.79 -43.30 -19.95
CA ALA A 107 -8.46 -42.13 -20.50
C ALA A 107 -9.09 -41.26 -19.39
N LYS A 108 -9.78 -41.87 -18.42
CA LYS A 108 -10.34 -41.15 -17.26
C LYS A 108 -9.25 -40.52 -16.40
N ALA A 109 -8.16 -41.23 -16.13
CA ALA A 109 -7.02 -40.70 -15.39
C ALA A 109 -6.38 -39.49 -16.10
N LEU A 110 -6.31 -39.52 -17.42
CA LEU A 110 -5.76 -38.43 -18.22
C LEU A 110 -6.63 -37.17 -18.15
N TRP A 111 -7.96 -37.33 -18.13
CA TRP A 111 -8.89 -36.23 -17.83
C TRP A 111 -8.70 -35.66 -16.42
N LEU A 112 -8.44 -36.51 -15.42
CA LEU A 112 -8.17 -36.08 -14.05
C LEU A 112 -6.87 -35.27 -13.97
N ILE A 113 -5.78 -35.76 -14.55
CA ILE A 113 -4.49 -35.04 -14.59
C ILE A 113 -4.66 -33.69 -15.29
N HIS A 114 -5.38 -33.68 -16.42
CA HIS A 114 -5.67 -32.45 -17.15
C HIS A 114 -6.46 -31.45 -16.30
N SER A 115 -7.49 -31.90 -15.57
CA SER A 115 -8.25 -31.04 -14.65
C SER A 115 -7.40 -30.47 -13.52
N MET A 116 -6.42 -31.24 -13.01
CA MET A 116 -5.47 -30.76 -12.01
C MET A 116 -4.55 -29.68 -12.59
N TRP A 117 -4.09 -29.87 -13.82
CA TRP A 117 -3.29 -28.85 -14.53
C TRP A 117 -4.08 -27.57 -14.81
N GLU A 118 -5.35 -27.67 -15.20
CA GLU A 118 -6.21 -26.50 -15.39
C GLU A 118 -6.40 -25.73 -14.07
N ARG A 119 -6.48 -26.42 -12.92
CA ARG A 119 -6.58 -25.78 -11.59
C ARG A 119 -5.30 -25.11 -11.13
N THR A 120 -4.14 -25.66 -11.48
CA THR A 120 -2.84 -25.09 -11.07
C THR A 120 -2.29 -24.06 -12.07
N ALA A 121 -2.85 -24.00 -13.27
CA ALA A 121 -2.48 -23.00 -14.26
C ALA A 121 -2.98 -21.60 -13.83
N LEU A 122 -2.05 -20.71 -13.50
CA LEU A 122 -2.34 -19.28 -13.36
C LEU A 122 -2.91 -18.77 -14.68
N THR A 123 -4.17 -18.30 -14.65
CA THR A 123 -4.81 -17.73 -15.83
C THR A 123 -4.11 -16.43 -16.24
N PRO A 124 -4.15 -16.03 -17.52
CA PRO A 124 -3.60 -14.75 -17.96
C PRO A 124 -4.14 -13.58 -17.15
N ASN A 125 -5.44 -13.58 -16.86
CA ASN A 125 -6.08 -12.56 -16.01
C ASN A 125 -5.51 -12.55 -14.59
N ALA A 126 -5.26 -13.73 -13.99
CA ALA A 126 -4.62 -13.80 -12.68
C ALA A 126 -3.17 -13.28 -12.71
N LEU A 127 -2.42 -13.58 -13.78
CA LEU A 127 -1.07 -13.04 -13.96
C LEU A 127 -1.07 -11.52 -14.12
N ASP A 128 -2.02 -10.97 -14.87
CA ASP A 128 -2.15 -9.52 -15.05
C ASP A 128 -2.62 -8.83 -13.76
N ALA A 129 -3.50 -9.45 -12.98
CA ALA A 129 -3.86 -8.97 -11.65
C ALA A 129 -2.65 -8.96 -10.70
N ILE A 130 -1.85 -10.03 -10.69
CA ILE A 130 -0.61 -10.10 -9.90
C ILE A 130 0.37 -9.00 -10.32
N ARG A 131 0.56 -8.78 -11.63
CA ARG A 131 1.40 -7.71 -12.14
C ARG A 131 0.89 -6.33 -11.74
N GLY A 132 -0.43 -6.12 -11.78
CA GLY A 132 -1.08 -4.89 -11.32
C GLY A 132 -0.78 -4.60 -9.85
N ILE A 133 -1.02 -5.58 -8.97
CA ILE A 133 -0.75 -5.47 -7.53
C ILE A 133 0.74 -5.20 -7.27
N GLN A 134 1.64 -5.89 -7.96
CA GLN A 134 3.08 -5.67 -7.81
C GLN A 134 3.51 -4.27 -8.27
N GLN A 135 2.90 -3.74 -9.32
CA GLN A 135 3.20 -2.42 -9.82
C GLN A 135 2.68 -1.33 -8.88
N GLU A 136 1.44 -1.47 -8.39
CA GLU A 136 0.84 -0.57 -7.41
C GLU A 136 1.68 -0.51 -6.13
N ALA A 137 2.12 -1.66 -5.61
CA ALA A 137 3.00 -1.72 -4.44
C ALA A 137 4.37 -1.04 -4.68
N ARG A 138 4.92 -1.14 -5.89
CA ARG A 138 6.16 -0.41 -6.25
C ARG A 138 5.95 1.09 -6.30
N ASP A 139 4.84 1.52 -6.86
CA ASP A 139 4.50 2.93 -7.00
C ASP A 139 4.24 3.56 -5.63
N GLU A 140 3.51 2.88 -4.75
CA GLU A 140 3.29 3.31 -3.37
C GLU A 140 4.61 3.40 -2.59
N ALA A 141 5.49 2.41 -2.72
CA ALA A 141 6.81 2.45 -2.09
C ALA A 141 7.68 3.60 -2.64
N ALA A 142 7.58 3.92 -3.92
CA ALA A 142 8.29 5.06 -4.53
C ALA A 142 7.78 6.40 -3.98
N VAL A 143 6.46 6.57 -3.86
CA VAL A 143 5.83 7.76 -3.28
C VAL A 143 6.21 7.92 -1.81
N ALA A 144 6.16 6.85 -1.01
CA ALA A 144 6.56 6.89 0.39
C ALA A 144 8.02 7.35 0.56
N ARG A 145 8.94 6.82 -0.26
CA ARG A 145 10.36 7.25 -0.26
C ARG A 145 10.51 8.72 -0.67
N ALA A 146 9.78 9.18 -1.68
CA ALA A 146 9.82 10.57 -2.11
C ALA A 146 9.36 11.52 -1.00
N ARG A 147 8.27 11.15 -0.29
CA ARG A 147 7.75 11.92 0.84
C ARG A 147 8.75 11.99 2.01
N LEU A 148 9.32 10.85 2.40
CA LEU A 148 10.34 10.80 3.45
C LEU A 148 11.56 11.67 3.11
N ARG A 149 12.00 11.67 1.85
CA ARG A 149 13.09 12.56 1.40
C ARG A 149 12.71 14.04 1.47
N ALA A 150 11.48 14.40 1.10
CA ALA A 150 11.01 15.78 1.18
C ALA A 150 10.93 16.29 2.63
N GLU A 151 10.44 15.46 3.55
CA GLU A 151 10.39 15.76 4.98
C GLU A 151 11.82 15.91 5.55
N ALA A 152 12.73 14.98 5.23
CA ALA A 152 14.12 15.04 5.67
C ALA A 152 14.85 16.30 5.18
N ALA A 153 14.68 16.67 3.90
CA ALA A 153 15.30 17.89 3.34
C ALA A 153 14.74 19.18 3.98
N THR A 154 13.44 19.18 4.34
CA THR A 154 12.82 20.30 5.04
C THR A 154 13.40 20.46 6.44
N GLU A 155 13.54 19.37 7.18
CA GLU A 155 14.14 19.38 8.52
C GLU A 155 15.62 19.75 8.48
N GLU A 156 16.38 19.27 7.50
CA GLU A 156 17.76 19.70 7.28
C GLU A 156 17.85 21.22 7.10
N THR A 157 17.03 21.78 6.20
CA THR A 157 16.99 23.24 5.96
C THR A 157 16.65 24.01 7.24
N ARG A 158 15.70 23.50 8.03
CA ARG A 158 15.29 24.10 9.31
C ARG A 158 16.44 24.06 10.32
N LEU A 159 17.12 22.94 10.48
CA LEU A 159 18.26 22.80 11.38
C LEU A 159 19.42 23.72 10.98
N THR A 160 19.72 23.83 9.68
CA THR A 160 20.72 24.78 9.18
C THR A 160 20.33 26.22 9.52
N ALA A 161 19.07 26.61 9.30
CA ALA A 161 18.59 27.96 9.61
C ALA A 161 18.67 28.30 11.10
N VAL A 162 18.27 27.38 11.98
CA VAL A 162 18.35 27.54 13.44
C VAL A 162 19.80 27.63 13.91
N THR A 163 20.67 26.76 13.38
CA THR A 163 22.11 26.76 13.71
C THR A 163 22.77 28.08 13.29
N ALA A 164 22.47 28.57 12.08
CA ALA A 164 22.99 29.84 11.60
C ALA A 164 22.48 31.03 12.44
N ALA A 165 21.22 30.99 12.88
CA ALA A 165 20.68 32.00 13.79
C ALA A 165 21.37 31.97 15.15
N GLY A 166 21.57 30.78 15.73
CA GLY A 166 22.31 30.59 16.99
C GLY A 166 23.74 31.10 16.90
N ALA A 167 24.44 30.82 15.80
CA ALA A 167 25.79 31.32 15.56
C ALA A 167 25.85 32.86 15.51
N ARG A 168 24.86 33.51 14.89
CA ARG A 168 24.76 34.98 14.87
C ARG A 168 24.53 35.54 16.27
N VAL A 169 23.65 34.94 17.07
CA VAL A 169 23.39 35.36 18.46
C VAL A 169 24.65 35.21 19.31
N ALA A 170 25.32 34.06 19.25
CA ALA A 170 26.55 33.81 19.98
C ALA A 170 27.65 34.81 19.59
N HIS A 171 27.77 35.15 18.30
CA HIS A 171 28.72 36.15 17.83
C HIS A 171 28.43 37.55 18.40
N VAL A 172 27.16 37.98 18.40
CA VAL A 172 26.76 39.27 18.98
C VAL A 172 27.01 39.30 20.49
N GLN A 173 26.70 38.22 21.21
CA GLN A 173 26.98 38.11 22.64
C GLN A 173 28.47 38.20 22.94
N ALA A 174 29.31 37.48 22.19
CA ALA A 174 30.77 37.53 22.33
C ALA A 174 31.31 38.95 22.07
N LYS A 175 30.84 39.62 21.01
CA LYS A 175 31.22 41.00 20.69
C LYS A 175 30.79 41.98 21.78
N THR A 176 29.58 41.82 22.31
CA THR A 176 29.05 42.65 23.40
C THR A 176 29.86 42.46 24.68
N ALA A 177 30.17 41.21 25.04
CA ALA A 177 31.02 40.90 26.18
C ALA A 177 32.43 41.51 26.03
N GLN A 178 33.01 41.45 24.83
CA GLN A 178 34.29 42.09 24.54
C GLN A 178 34.24 43.62 24.68
N THR A 179 33.21 44.27 24.13
CA THR A 179 33.02 45.72 24.27
C THR A 179 32.85 46.14 25.73
N LEU A 180 32.02 45.41 26.49
CA LEU A 180 31.83 45.66 27.92
C LEU A 180 33.11 45.47 28.72
N SER A 181 33.86 44.38 28.47
CA SER A 181 35.15 44.13 29.11
C SER A 181 36.17 45.22 28.78
N SER A 182 36.20 45.71 27.53
CA SER A 182 37.10 46.79 27.12
C SER A 182 36.74 48.10 27.81
N ALA A 183 35.45 48.46 27.83
CA ALA A 183 34.97 49.67 28.49
C ALA A 183 35.30 49.65 29.99
N TRP A 184 35.15 48.49 30.63
CA TRP A 184 35.52 48.31 32.03
C TRP A 184 37.02 48.47 32.26
N SER A 185 37.86 47.87 31.40
CA SER A 185 39.32 48.03 31.48
C SER A 185 39.73 49.50 31.37
N THR A 186 39.11 50.27 30.47
CA THR A 186 39.33 51.71 30.33
C THR A 186 38.91 52.48 31.58
N LEU A 187 37.75 52.15 32.16
CA LEU A 187 37.26 52.77 33.39
C LEU A 187 38.19 52.49 34.58
N GLU A 188 38.66 51.26 34.73
CA GLU A 188 39.59 50.85 35.77
C GLU A 188 40.95 51.55 35.63
N ALA A 189 41.45 51.69 34.40
CA ALA A 189 42.66 52.46 34.12
C ALA A 189 42.49 53.95 34.48
N ALA A 190 41.34 54.56 34.12
CA ALA A 190 41.04 55.95 34.47
C ALA A 190 40.95 56.17 35.99
N ARG A 191 40.42 55.19 36.74
CA ARG A 191 40.33 55.22 38.21
C ARG A 191 41.70 55.15 38.88
N LYS A 192 42.65 54.43 38.30
CA LYS A 192 44.04 54.33 38.80
C LYS A 192 44.91 55.55 38.50
N GLY A 193 44.51 56.38 37.53
CA GLY A 193 45.22 57.64 37.22
C GLY A 193 45.02 58.70 38.30
N GLU A 194 46.07 59.46 38.63
CA GLU A 194 46.08 60.35 39.79
C GLU A 194 45.13 61.56 39.65
N GLU A 195 45.16 62.25 38.49
CA GLU A 195 44.27 63.38 38.17
C GLU A 195 42.85 62.91 37.80
N THR A 196 42.73 61.89 36.94
CA THR A 196 41.44 61.34 36.50
C THR A 196 40.70 60.58 37.60
N GLY A 197 41.41 59.93 38.52
CA GLY A 197 40.85 59.25 39.68
C GLY A 197 40.23 60.22 40.68
N ARG A 198 40.86 61.38 40.92
CA ARG A 198 40.26 62.46 41.73
C ARG A 198 38.97 62.99 41.11
N ALA A 199 38.98 63.22 39.79
CA ALA A 199 37.79 63.67 39.06
C ALA A 199 36.65 62.64 39.05
N LEU A 200 36.96 61.35 38.96
CA LEU A 200 35.95 60.28 39.07
C LEU A 200 35.41 60.17 40.50
N THR A 201 36.27 60.32 41.51
CA THR A 201 35.87 60.27 42.93
C THR A 201 34.94 61.42 43.31
N SER A 202 35.15 62.62 42.76
CA SER A 202 34.28 63.78 43.01
C SER A 202 32.87 63.65 42.43
N VAL A 203 32.68 62.79 41.44
CA VAL A 203 31.38 62.53 40.78
C VAL A 203 30.67 61.30 41.38
N THR A 204 31.44 60.32 41.87
CA THR A 204 30.92 59.01 42.32
C THR A 204 30.82 58.89 43.84
N SER A 205 31.57 59.68 44.61
CA SER A 205 31.51 59.73 46.07
C SER A 205 31.09 61.12 46.54
N PRO A 206 30.26 61.26 47.59
CA PRO A 206 29.94 62.56 48.16
C PRO A 206 31.18 63.18 48.80
N VAL A 207 31.85 64.11 48.11
CA VAL A 207 33.01 64.84 48.67
C VAL A 207 32.56 66.06 49.49
N THR A 208 31.27 66.42 49.44
CA THR A 208 30.66 67.50 50.20
C THR A 208 29.45 66.99 50.99
N PRO A 209 29.33 67.24 52.31
CA PRO A 209 28.18 66.80 53.09
C PRO A 209 26.87 67.38 52.54
N GLY A 210 25.89 66.52 52.28
CA GLY A 210 24.55 66.91 51.79
C GLY A 210 24.36 66.91 50.27
N VAL A 211 25.37 66.52 49.48
CA VAL A 211 25.26 66.40 48.01
C VAL A 211 25.22 64.93 47.60
N THR A 212 24.18 64.51 46.89
CA THR A 212 24.06 63.14 46.33
C THR A 212 25.07 62.91 45.21
N ALA A 213 25.72 61.74 45.20
CA ALA A 213 26.56 61.31 44.08
C ALA A 213 25.77 61.39 42.77
N ARG A 214 26.37 61.98 41.72
CA ARG A 214 25.66 62.25 40.46
C ARG A 214 25.66 61.03 39.52
N TRP A 215 26.47 60.01 39.84
CA TRP A 215 26.61 58.83 38.99
C TRP A 215 26.88 57.58 39.81
N GLU A 216 26.05 56.55 39.61
CA GLU A 216 26.28 55.20 40.12
C GLU A 216 27.07 54.39 39.08
N LEU A 217 28.18 53.81 39.54
CA LEU A 217 28.99 52.93 38.72
C LEU A 217 28.34 51.53 38.64
N PRO A 218 28.32 50.88 37.47
CA PRO A 218 27.84 49.50 37.37
C PRO A 218 28.67 48.58 38.25
N VAL A 219 28.02 47.83 39.15
CA VAL A 219 28.67 46.80 39.97
C VAL A 219 28.50 45.45 39.27
N TRP A 220 29.60 44.71 39.08
CA TRP A 220 29.51 43.30 38.67
C TRP A 220 28.99 42.48 39.86
N GLY A 221 27.68 42.25 39.86
CA GLY A 221 27.02 41.22 40.65
C GLY A 221 26.32 40.21 39.74
N PRO A 222 25.84 39.08 40.27
CA PRO A 222 24.91 38.22 39.52
C PRO A 222 23.74 39.09 39.08
N SER A 223 23.63 39.32 37.77
CA SER A 223 22.46 39.99 37.20
C SER A 223 21.28 39.04 37.36
N GLU A 224 20.14 39.55 37.81
CA GLU A 224 18.89 38.80 37.63
C GLU A 224 18.76 38.51 36.13
N PRO A 225 18.50 37.24 35.74
CA PRO A 225 18.23 36.93 34.36
C PRO A 225 17.02 37.78 33.95
N THR A 226 17.27 38.82 33.16
CA THR A 226 16.21 39.61 32.56
C THR A 226 15.46 38.60 31.70
N GLY A 227 14.26 38.23 32.14
CA GLY A 227 13.47 37.21 31.46
C GLY A 227 13.44 37.52 29.97
N ALA A 228 13.81 36.53 29.15
CA ALA A 228 13.67 36.68 27.71
C ALA A 228 12.27 37.23 27.43
N PRO A 229 12.09 38.28 26.61
CA PRO A 229 10.76 38.76 26.30
C PRO A 229 9.99 37.56 25.79
N ALA A 230 8.97 37.16 26.54
CA ALA A 230 8.08 36.11 26.11
C ALA A 230 7.58 36.58 24.74
N LEU A 231 7.84 35.79 23.71
CA LEU A 231 7.10 35.90 22.47
C LEU A 231 5.65 35.65 22.88
N GLU A 232 4.93 36.72 23.26
CA GLU A 232 3.51 36.65 23.50
C GLU A 232 2.91 36.21 22.18
N ALA A 233 2.62 34.93 22.09
CA ALA A 233 1.76 34.39 21.06
C ALA A 233 0.45 35.16 21.21
N SER A 234 0.19 36.10 20.30
CA SER A 234 -1.12 36.74 20.20
C SER A 234 -2.18 35.65 20.32
N PRO A 235 -3.21 35.83 21.16
CA PRO A 235 -4.18 34.79 21.44
C PRO A 235 -4.70 34.24 20.11
N ALA A 236 -4.51 32.94 19.90
CA ALA A 236 -4.91 32.31 18.66
C ALA A 236 -6.42 32.53 18.48
N LEU A 237 -6.81 33.09 17.33
CA LEU A 237 -8.21 33.23 16.92
C LEU A 237 -8.95 31.92 17.20
N THR A 238 -10.06 31.98 17.94
CA THR A 238 -10.92 30.81 18.17
C THR A 238 -11.61 30.40 16.87
N ASP A 239 -12.04 29.14 16.76
CA ASP A 239 -12.70 28.65 15.54
C ASP A 239 -14.01 29.40 15.25
N ASP A 240 -14.78 29.78 16.27
CA ASP A 240 -16.01 30.57 16.09
C ASP A 240 -15.74 31.96 15.51
N VAL A 241 -14.68 32.63 15.99
CA VAL A 241 -14.28 33.95 15.47
C VAL A 241 -13.71 33.82 14.05
N LEU A 242 -12.99 32.72 13.78
CA LEU A 242 -12.48 32.43 12.45
C LEU A 242 -13.62 32.22 11.43
N ASP A 243 -14.69 31.53 11.82
CA ASP A 243 -15.84 31.30 10.95
C ASP A 243 -16.57 32.62 10.62
N VAL A 244 -16.79 33.48 11.63
CA VAL A 244 -17.40 34.82 11.44
C VAL A 244 -16.55 35.71 10.53
N LEU A 245 -15.22 35.71 10.72
CA LEU A 245 -14.31 36.49 9.88
C LEU A 245 -14.28 35.98 8.44
N VAL A 246 -14.24 34.67 8.24
CA VAL A 246 -14.23 34.05 6.91
C VAL A 246 -15.54 34.34 6.17
N ASP A 247 -16.68 34.25 6.86
CA ASP A 247 -17.99 34.57 6.28
C ASP A 247 -18.12 36.04 5.90
N GLY A 248 -17.72 36.95 6.80
CA GLY A 248 -17.74 38.39 6.55
C GLY A 248 -16.84 38.81 5.37
N ILE A 249 -15.64 38.23 5.26
CA ILE A 249 -14.74 38.52 4.13
C ILE A 249 -15.31 37.94 2.83
N ARG A 250 -15.85 36.72 2.85
CA ARG A 250 -16.44 36.07 1.66
C ARG A 250 -17.57 36.91 1.07
N HIS A 251 -18.47 37.39 1.91
CA HIS A 251 -19.65 38.18 1.51
C HIS A 251 -19.38 39.69 1.41
N SER A 252 -18.12 40.13 1.55
CA SER A 252 -17.73 41.54 1.40
C SER A 252 -17.92 42.08 -0.02
N GLN A 253 -18.09 41.20 -1.02
CA GLN A 253 -18.36 41.55 -2.41
C GLN A 253 -19.47 40.68 -2.98
N THR A 254 -20.16 41.20 -3.99
CA THR A 254 -21.14 40.47 -4.80
C THR A 254 -20.63 40.42 -6.24
N PRO A 255 -20.38 39.23 -6.82
CA PRO A 255 -20.55 37.89 -6.24
C PRO A 255 -19.54 37.58 -5.11
N PRO A 256 -19.86 36.61 -4.22
CA PRO A 256 -19.00 36.26 -3.09
C PRO A 256 -17.62 35.78 -3.54
N LEU A 257 -16.59 36.14 -2.78
CA LEU A 257 -15.19 35.89 -3.12
C LEU A 257 -14.85 34.39 -3.22
N SER A 258 -13.87 34.05 -4.05
CA SER A 258 -13.29 32.70 -4.06
C SER A 258 -12.39 32.47 -2.83
N TYR A 259 -12.13 31.20 -2.50
CA TYR A 259 -11.24 30.84 -1.37
C TYR A 259 -9.88 31.56 -1.44
N ARG A 260 -9.29 31.64 -2.63
CA ARG A 260 -7.96 32.23 -2.84
C ARG A 260 -7.95 33.73 -2.54
N GLU A 261 -9.02 34.43 -2.93
CA GLU A 261 -9.18 35.87 -2.70
C GLU A 261 -9.50 36.18 -1.24
N MET A 262 -10.38 35.38 -0.62
CA MET A 262 -10.66 35.45 0.80
C MET A 262 -9.39 35.24 1.63
N ALA A 263 -8.62 34.18 1.35
CA ALA A 263 -7.39 33.85 2.09
C ALA A 263 -6.31 34.93 1.94
N ALA A 264 -6.20 35.55 0.76
CA ALA A 264 -5.30 36.68 0.55
C ALA A 264 -5.72 37.88 1.41
N ARG A 265 -7.00 38.27 1.38
CA ARG A 265 -7.51 39.40 2.17
C ARG A 265 -7.44 39.16 3.68
N PHE A 266 -7.71 37.94 4.14
CA PHE A 266 -7.55 37.53 5.54
C PHE A 266 -6.13 37.81 6.05
N ARG A 267 -5.11 37.46 5.25
CA ARG A 267 -3.70 37.73 5.59
C ARG A 267 -3.34 39.20 5.46
N THR A 268 -3.83 39.90 4.44
CA THR A 268 -3.61 41.35 4.28
C THR A 268 -4.21 42.16 5.42
N ALA A 269 -5.32 41.70 6.01
CA ALA A 269 -5.93 42.29 7.19
C ALA A 269 -5.15 42.02 8.49
N GLY A 270 -4.02 41.30 8.43
CA GLY A 270 -3.15 41.01 9.58
C GLY A 270 -3.59 39.81 10.42
N HIS A 271 -4.61 39.06 9.99
CA HIS A 271 -5.02 37.85 10.70
C HIS A 271 -4.08 36.68 10.37
N SER A 272 -3.77 35.87 11.38
CA SER A 272 -2.94 34.67 11.25
C SER A 272 -3.72 33.43 11.69
N ALA A 273 -3.74 32.42 10.82
CA ALA A 273 -4.31 31.10 11.09
C ALA A 273 -3.56 30.06 10.25
N SER A 274 -3.46 28.82 10.73
CA SER A 274 -2.89 27.73 9.93
C SER A 274 -3.78 27.46 8.72
N GLU A 275 -3.17 27.10 7.58
CA GLU A 275 -3.89 26.80 6.33
C GLU A 275 -4.96 25.70 6.54
N VAL A 276 -4.67 24.72 7.42
CA VAL A 276 -5.61 23.65 7.78
C VAL A 276 -6.86 24.21 8.47
N ARG A 277 -6.70 25.12 9.44
CA ARG A 277 -7.81 25.75 10.14
C ARG A 277 -8.61 26.68 9.23
N LEU A 278 -7.93 27.45 8.39
CA LEU A 278 -8.58 28.36 7.43
C LEU A 278 -9.42 27.59 6.39
N ARG A 279 -8.94 26.44 5.91
CA ARG A 279 -9.73 25.58 5.01
C ARG A 279 -10.89 24.90 5.71
N ALA A 280 -10.73 24.50 6.98
CA ALA A 280 -11.82 23.93 7.76
C ALA A 280 -12.95 24.94 7.98
N ALA A 281 -12.60 26.18 8.35
CA ALA A 281 -13.54 27.29 8.48
C ALA A 281 -14.24 27.60 7.15
N TRP A 282 -13.49 27.69 6.06
CA TRP A 282 -14.05 27.87 4.71
C TRP A 282 -15.08 26.79 4.35
N LYS A 283 -14.79 25.51 4.64
CA LYS A 283 -15.74 24.42 4.40
C LYS A 283 -17.02 24.56 5.22
N ARG A 284 -16.92 24.98 6.48
CA ARG A 284 -18.10 25.19 7.34
C ARG A 284 -18.98 26.35 6.86
N VAL A 285 -18.36 27.43 6.36
CA VAL A 285 -19.06 28.62 5.85
C VAL A 285 -19.69 28.39 4.47
N VAL A 286 -19.14 27.48 3.66
CA VAL A 286 -19.61 27.19 2.30
C VAL A 286 -20.62 26.05 2.23
N ALA A 287 -20.59 25.12 3.20
CA ALA A 287 -21.55 24.02 3.33
C ALA A 287 -22.97 24.55 3.60
#